data_AF-A0A5A7TGU7-F1
#
_entry.id   AF-A0A5A7TGU7-F1
#
_cell.length_a   1.000
_cell.length_b   1.000
_cell.length_c   1.000
_cell.angle_alpha   90.00
_cell.angle_beta   90.00
_cell.angle_gamma   90.00
#
_symmetry.space_group_name_H-M   'P 1'
#
loop_
_entity.id
_entity.type
_entity.pdbx_description
1 polymer ?
#
loop_
_entity_poly.entity_id
_entity_poly.type
_entity_poly.pdbx_seq_one_letter_code
_entity_poly.pdbx_strand_id
1 'polypeptide(L)'
;MNSAPEKLTLPLLQSKMKCDPEGYECELVLLYNQFKSSMELFKQQASLHFTSVGGIGSDPSVAKDLSDRAMFLAHVTHLYPKHLIEFPKQLADLLNSSSKSLPSGLRCHIAQALILLINRKMVDIQENLALFVELQTLGDRTLRKLTFSHVIHSIKRMNQKHKNEAKNRALQKILFVLLQQEDEAKAKRSLITLCELHRRKVWFDERTANAICTACFHSSPRIMIAALSFLLDYEKIEDGEDDSDEESGEDDVASQTSQVILSKELVYKAHNKGTSASKKKKKAKLERVRRSIKRQQRMSSERSNSSYSPLNHLIDAQGFAEKLFSRLRACNERFEVNMLTVTI
;
A
#
# COMPACT_ATOMS: atom_id res chain seq x y z
N MET A 1 -12.88 49.66 -20.80
CA MET A 1 -11.62 49.35 -20.10
C MET A 1 -11.48 47.84 -20.06
N ASN A 2 -10.53 47.31 -20.81
CA ASN A 2 -10.28 45.88 -20.95
C ASN A 2 -9.83 45.32 -19.60
N SER A 3 -10.71 44.59 -18.91
CA SER A 3 -10.30 43.66 -17.87
C SER A 3 -9.52 42.55 -18.58
N ALA A 4 -8.20 42.53 -18.39
CA ALA A 4 -7.41 41.36 -18.75
C ALA A 4 -8.06 40.14 -18.07
N PRO A 5 -8.20 38.99 -18.75
CA PRO A 5 -8.73 37.80 -18.11
C PRO A 5 -7.76 37.45 -16.97
N GLU A 6 -8.19 37.61 -15.72
CA GLU A 6 -7.47 37.05 -14.59
C GLU A 6 -7.18 35.60 -14.96
N LYS A 7 -5.90 35.23 -15.08
CA LYS A 7 -5.50 33.83 -15.22
C LYS A 7 -5.95 33.13 -13.94
N LEU A 8 -7.18 32.62 -13.95
CA LEU A 8 -7.77 31.88 -12.86
C LEU A 8 -6.87 30.69 -12.59
N THR A 9 -6.21 30.71 -11.43
CA THR A 9 -5.43 29.56 -10.98
C THR A 9 -6.38 28.39 -10.75
N LEU A 10 -5.94 27.15 -11.00
CA LEU A 10 -6.77 25.96 -10.82
C LEU A 10 -7.43 25.89 -9.43
N PRO A 11 -6.77 26.26 -8.31
CA PRO A 11 -7.41 26.27 -7.00
C PRO A 11 -8.54 27.30 -6.87
N LEU A 12 -8.36 28.50 -7.45
CA LEU A 12 -9.38 29.54 -7.42
C LEU A 12 -10.59 29.13 -8.27
N LEU A 13 -10.35 28.57 -9.45
CA LEU A 13 -11.40 28.03 -10.31
C LEU A 13 -12.15 26.89 -9.61
N GLN A 14 -11.44 25.99 -8.93
CA GLN A 14 -12.04 24.91 -8.16
C GLN A 14 -12.98 25.45 -7.08
N SER A 15 -12.61 26.53 -6.40
CA SER A 15 -13.46 27.17 -5.40
C SER A 15 -14.72 27.77 -6.05
N LYS A 16 -14.58 28.47 -7.18
CA LYS A 16 -15.72 29.07 -7.89
C LYS A 16 -16.69 28.01 -8.43
N MET A 17 -16.17 26.93 -9.01
CA MET A 17 -16.97 25.79 -9.48
C MET A 17 -17.73 25.05 -8.37
N LYS A 18 -17.23 25.09 -7.13
CA LYS A 18 -17.97 24.54 -5.98
C LYS A 18 -19.14 25.43 -5.56
N CYS A 19 -19.04 26.74 -5.79
CA CYS A 19 -20.10 27.69 -5.45
C CYS A 19 -21.19 27.73 -6.52
N ASP A 20 -20.81 27.67 -7.80
CA ASP A 20 -21.73 27.72 -8.94
C ASP A 20 -21.33 26.69 -10.00
N PRO A 21 -21.77 25.42 -9.89
CA PRO A 21 -21.39 24.40 -10.86
C PRO A 21 -21.91 24.69 -12.29
N GLU A 22 -23.14 25.18 -12.42
CA GLU A 22 -23.78 25.37 -13.74
C GLU A 22 -23.09 26.49 -14.54
N GLY A 23 -22.62 27.55 -13.87
CA GLY A 23 -21.93 28.67 -14.51
C GLY A 23 -20.55 28.36 -15.10
N TYR A 24 -19.92 27.24 -14.73
CA TYR A 24 -18.54 26.90 -15.14
C TYR A 24 -18.44 25.62 -15.98
N GLU A 25 -19.54 25.17 -16.60
CA GLU A 25 -19.55 23.98 -17.46
C GLU A 25 -18.61 24.14 -18.68
N CYS A 26 -18.54 25.33 -19.28
CA CYS A 26 -17.68 25.59 -20.42
C CYS A 26 -16.19 25.44 -20.06
N GLU A 27 -15.77 25.97 -18.92
CA GLU A 27 -14.42 25.85 -18.38
C GLU A 27 -14.09 24.40 -18.05
N LEU A 28 -15.04 23.65 -17.49
CA LEU A 28 -14.88 22.22 -17.26
C LEU A 28 -14.59 21.47 -18.56
N VAL A 29 -15.41 21.68 -19.59
CA VAL A 29 -15.26 21.01 -20.89
C VAL A 29 -13.91 21.37 -21.51
N LEU A 30 -13.50 22.64 -21.45
CA LEU A 30 -12.20 23.08 -21.93
C LEU A 30 -11.05 22.36 -21.21
N LEU A 31 -11.07 22.34 -19.87
CA LEU A 31 -10.04 21.68 -19.07
C LEU A 31 -10.02 20.16 -19.29
N TYR A 32 -11.18 19.54 -19.47
CA TYR A 32 -11.29 18.12 -19.74
C TYR A 32 -10.76 17.77 -21.14
N ASN A 33 -11.04 18.59 -22.15
CA ASN A 33 -10.48 18.42 -23.49
C ASN A 33 -8.95 18.60 -23.47
N GLN A 34 -8.43 19.61 -22.77
CA GLN A 34 -6.99 19.78 -22.58
C GLN A 34 -6.36 18.56 -21.89
N PHE A 35 -7.00 18.02 -20.85
CA PHE A 35 -6.56 16.79 -20.20
C PHE A 35 -6.50 15.61 -21.18
N LYS A 36 -7.53 15.41 -22.01
CA LYS A 36 -7.56 14.35 -23.02
C LYS A 36 -6.43 14.51 -24.04
N SER A 37 -6.24 15.71 -24.59
CA SER A 37 -5.16 15.99 -25.54
C SER A 37 -3.78 15.74 -24.92
N SER A 38 -3.55 16.21 -23.68
CA SER A 38 -2.29 15.92 -22.97
C SER A 38 -2.09 14.43 -22.73
N MET A 39 -3.14 13.70 -22.34
CA MET A 39 -3.08 12.26 -22.14
C MET A 39 -2.73 11.51 -23.43
N GLU A 40 -3.35 11.87 -24.55
CA GLU A 40 -3.05 11.28 -25.86
C GLU A 40 -1.60 11.50 -26.28
N LEU A 41 -1.05 12.69 -26.04
CA LEU A 41 0.36 12.97 -26.29
C LEU A 41 1.27 12.00 -25.51
N PHE A 42 1.02 11.78 -24.21
CA PHE A 42 1.80 10.83 -23.42
C PHE A 42 1.64 9.38 -23.91
N LYS A 43 0.44 8.97 -24.33
CA LYS A 43 0.21 7.63 -24.90
C LYS A 43 0.95 7.44 -26.22
N GLN A 44 0.89 8.42 -27.12
CA GLN A 44 1.62 8.41 -28.39
C GLN A 44 3.13 8.33 -28.16
N GLN A 45 3.66 9.13 -27.23
CA GLN A 45 5.08 9.09 -26.91
C GLN A 45 5.53 7.74 -26.35
N ALA A 46 4.70 7.12 -25.51
CA ALA A 46 4.95 5.77 -25.01
C ALA A 46 4.97 4.73 -26.14
N SER A 47 4.06 4.84 -27.11
CA SER A 47 3.97 3.92 -28.25
C SER A 47 5.14 4.05 -29.24
N LEU A 48 5.67 5.26 -29.40
CA LEU A 48 6.77 5.55 -30.32
C LEU A 48 8.15 5.27 -29.71
N HIS A 49 8.20 4.76 -28.47
CA HIS A 49 9.44 4.43 -27.74
C HIS A 49 10.46 5.59 -27.73
N PHE A 50 9.99 6.84 -27.81
CA PHE A 50 10.83 8.04 -27.83
C PHE A 50 11.34 8.31 -26.40
N THR A 51 12.33 7.54 -25.98
CA THR A 51 13.11 7.75 -24.75
C THR A 51 14.20 8.80 -24.95
N SER A 52 14.28 9.40 -26.14
CA SER A 52 15.26 10.42 -26.50
C SER A 52 15.12 11.65 -25.60
N VAL A 53 16.28 12.20 -25.26
CA VAL A 53 16.61 13.39 -24.44
C VAL A 53 15.93 14.70 -24.91
N GLY A 54 14.95 14.64 -25.81
CA GLY A 54 14.24 15.82 -26.35
C GLY A 54 12.77 15.58 -26.72
N GLY A 55 12.10 14.56 -26.19
CA GLY A 55 10.64 14.40 -26.37
C GLY A 55 9.84 15.32 -25.44
N ILE A 56 8.62 15.72 -25.82
CA ILE A 56 7.71 16.58 -25.03
C ILE A 56 7.46 16.00 -23.60
N GLY A 57 7.40 14.69 -23.45
CA GLY A 57 7.28 14.00 -22.16
C GLY A 57 8.52 14.04 -21.26
N SER A 58 9.64 14.59 -21.75
CA SER A 58 10.80 14.96 -20.92
C SER A 58 10.71 16.39 -20.40
N ASP A 59 9.81 17.22 -20.93
CA ASP A 59 9.52 18.54 -20.38
C ASP A 59 8.74 18.38 -19.06
N PRO A 60 9.33 18.71 -17.90
CA PRO A 60 8.66 18.58 -16.61
C PRO A 60 7.39 19.44 -16.53
N SER A 61 7.28 20.49 -17.34
CA SER A 61 6.10 21.37 -17.36
C SER A 61 4.85 20.65 -17.87
N VAL A 62 4.96 19.87 -18.94
CA VAL A 62 3.82 19.15 -19.54
C VAL A 62 3.33 18.04 -18.63
N ALA A 63 4.25 17.32 -17.98
CA ALA A 63 3.91 16.32 -16.97
C ALA A 63 3.24 16.93 -15.74
N LYS A 64 3.72 18.09 -15.29
CA LYS A 64 3.12 18.84 -14.18
C LYS A 64 1.71 19.32 -14.54
N ASP A 65 1.55 19.92 -15.71
CA ASP A 65 0.27 20.40 -16.24
C ASP A 65 -0.79 19.30 -16.32
N LEU A 66 -0.41 18.11 -16.79
CA LEU A 66 -1.29 16.94 -16.80
C LEU A 66 -1.62 16.47 -15.38
N SER A 67 -0.64 16.47 -14.48
CA SER A 67 -0.83 16.10 -13.06
C SER A 67 -1.82 17.04 -12.38
N ASP A 68 -1.64 18.36 -12.56
CA ASP A 68 -2.47 19.40 -11.97
C ASP A 68 -3.90 19.33 -12.51
N ARG A 69 -4.08 19.12 -13.82
CA ARG A 69 -5.40 18.90 -14.43
C ARG A 69 -6.06 17.60 -13.94
N ALA A 70 -5.33 16.50 -13.85
CA ALA A 70 -5.86 15.23 -13.34
C ALA A 70 -6.37 15.37 -11.90
N MET A 71 -5.58 16.01 -11.03
CA MET A 71 -5.97 16.27 -9.65
C MET A 71 -7.16 17.23 -9.57
N PHE A 72 -7.16 18.31 -10.35
CA PHE A 72 -8.28 19.24 -10.42
C PHE A 72 -9.58 18.54 -10.82
N LEU A 73 -9.56 17.78 -11.92
CA LEU A 73 -10.71 17.03 -12.43
C LEU A 73 -11.22 16.03 -11.40
N ALA A 74 -10.34 15.31 -10.71
CA ALA A 74 -10.73 14.39 -9.63
C ALA A 74 -11.46 15.10 -8.48
N HIS A 75 -11.06 16.34 -8.17
CA HIS A 75 -11.75 17.12 -7.15
C HIS A 75 -13.14 17.60 -7.58
N VAL A 76 -13.36 17.92 -8.86
CA VAL A 76 -14.64 18.41 -9.37
C VAL A 76 -15.56 17.32 -9.92
N THR A 77 -15.06 16.07 -10.08
CA THR A 77 -15.83 14.95 -10.68
C THR A 77 -17.21 14.74 -10.04
N HIS A 78 -17.32 14.82 -8.71
CA HIS A 78 -18.60 14.68 -8.01
C HIS A 78 -19.63 15.79 -8.30
N LEU A 79 -19.18 16.97 -8.72
CA LEU A 79 -20.05 18.09 -9.09
C LEU A 79 -20.61 17.95 -10.51
N TYR A 80 -19.86 17.27 -11.39
CA TYR A 80 -20.19 17.12 -12.81
C TYR A 80 -20.27 15.65 -13.23
N PRO A 81 -21.14 14.84 -12.61
CA PRO A 81 -21.21 13.41 -12.90
C PRO A 81 -21.54 13.13 -14.36
N LYS A 82 -22.31 13.99 -15.05
CA LYS A 82 -22.68 13.82 -16.46
C LYS A 82 -21.50 14.01 -17.42
N HIS A 83 -20.62 14.97 -17.16
CA HIS A 83 -19.51 15.31 -18.05
C HIS A 83 -18.27 14.44 -17.82
N LEU A 84 -18.09 13.95 -16.59
CA LEU A 84 -16.87 13.25 -16.16
C LEU A 84 -17.08 11.74 -15.91
N ILE A 85 -18.09 11.12 -16.55
CA ILE A 85 -18.37 9.67 -16.41
C ILE A 85 -17.15 8.82 -16.78
N GLU A 86 -16.52 9.13 -17.91
CA GLU A 86 -15.38 8.36 -18.45
C GLU A 86 -14.04 8.73 -17.81
N PHE A 87 -13.98 9.82 -17.05
CA PHE A 87 -12.73 10.33 -16.48
C PHE A 87 -12.01 9.32 -15.57
N PRO A 88 -12.67 8.64 -14.62
CA PRO A 88 -11.99 7.67 -13.77
C PRO A 88 -11.40 6.49 -14.55
N LYS A 89 -12.14 6.00 -15.56
CA LYS A 89 -11.69 4.93 -16.44
C LYS A 89 -10.47 5.36 -17.27
N GLN A 90 -10.46 6.59 -17.78
CA GLN A 90 -9.31 7.14 -18.51
C GLN A 90 -8.04 7.21 -17.65
N LEU A 91 -8.16 7.54 -16.35
CA LEU A 91 -7.02 7.51 -15.42
C LEU A 91 -6.50 6.08 -15.21
N ALA A 92 -7.40 5.12 -14.98
CA ALA A 92 -7.04 3.72 -14.81
C ALA A 92 -6.37 3.15 -16.08
N ASP A 93 -6.93 3.42 -17.26
CA ASP A 93 -6.40 3.00 -18.55
C ASP A 93 -5.01 3.60 -18.81
N LEU A 94 -4.80 4.88 -18.48
CA LEU A 94 -3.49 5.53 -18.62
C LEU A 94 -2.42 4.87 -17.75
N LEU A 95 -2.77 4.50 -16.51
CA LEU A 95 -1.85 3.78 -15.62
C LEU A 95 -1.61 2.35 -16.11
N ASN A 96 -2.64 1.63 -16.57
CA ASN A 96 -2.49 0.28 -17.11
C ASN A 96 -1.60 0.25 -18.37
N SER A 97 -1.82 1.17 -19.33
CA SER A 97 -1.12 1.15 -20.61
C SER A 97 0.29 1.72 -20.57
N SER A 98 0.54 2.72 -19.70
CA SER A 98 1.72 3.58 -19.82
C SER A 98 2.45 3.82 -18.49
N SER A 99 2.14 3.11 -17.41
CA SER A 99 2.81 3.30 -16.11
C SER A 99 4.34 3.11 -16.12
N LYS A 100 4.92 2.40 -17.08
CA LYS A 100 6.38 2.26 -17.18
C LYS A 100 7.05 3.45 -17.88
N SER A 101 6.35 4.12 -18.79
CA SER A 101 6.89 5.25 -19.57
C SER A 101 6.61 6.61 -18.91
N LEU A 102 5.59 6.70 -18.05
CA LEU A 102 5.25 7.93 -17.35
C LEU A 102 6.32 8.32 -16.30
N PRO A 103 6.68 9.60 -16.17
CA PRO A 103 7.53 10.09 -15.10
C PRO A 103 6.99 9.75 -13.70
N SER A 104 7.88 9.50 -12.74
CA SER A 104 7.51 9.10 -11.37
C SER A 104 6.51 10.04 -10.70
N GLY A 105 6.75 11.35 -10.78
CA GLY A 105 5.87 12.36 -10.21
C GLY A 105 4.46 12.30 -10.81
N LEU A 106 4.35 12.18 -12.13
CA LEU A 106 3.06 12.10 -12.83
C LEU A 106 2.31 10.81 -12.44
N ARG A 107 2.99 9.67 -12.36
CA ARG A 107 2.38 8.40 -11.90
C ARG A 107 1.81 8.51 -10.50
N CYS A 108 2.55 9.12 -9.58
CA CYS A 108 2.08 9.36 -8.22
C CYS A 108 0.81 10.22 -8.20
N HIS A 109 0.78 11.35 -8.93
CA HIS A 109 -0.38 12.24 -8.94
C HIS A 109 -1.60 11.61 -9.61
N ILE A 110 -1.44 10.87 -10.71
CA ILE A 110 -2.57 10.14 -11.34
C ILE A 110 -3.10 9.06 -10.39
N ALA A 111 -2.22 8.33 -9.70
CA ALA A 111 -2.64 7.35 -8.69
C ALA A 111 -3.39 8.03 -7.53
N GLN A 112 -2.91 9.18 -7.04
CA GLN A 112 -3.61 9.98 -6.01
C GLN A 112 -4.99 10.45 -6.49
N ALA A 113 -5.11 10.90 -7.74
CA ALA A 113 -6.38 11.30 -8.34
C ALA A 113 -7.37 10.13 -8.38
N LEU A 114 -6.93 8.94 -8.81
CA LEU A 114 -7.76 7.73 -8.82
C LEU A 114 -8.16 7.30 -7.39
N ILE A 115 -7.22 7.34 -6.44
CA ILE A 115 -7.47 7.07 -5.02
C ILE A 115 -8.53 8.03 -4.45
N LEU A 116 -8.50 9.31 -4.81
CA LEU A 116 -9.49 10.30 -4.38
C LEU A 116 -10.90 9.93 -4.88
N LEU A 117 -11.02 9.47 -6.13
CA LEU A 117 -12.29 9.04 -6.72
C LEU A 117 -12.85 7.78 -6.04
N ILE A 118 -11.98 6.82 -5.70
CA ILE A 118 -12.36 5.62 -4.94
C ILE A 118 -12.81 5.99 -3.52
N ASN A 119 -12.08 6.87 -2.84
CA ASN A 119 -12.44 7.35 -1.51
C ASN A 119 -13.82 8.04 -1.48
N ARG A 120 -14.21 8.68 -2.58
CA ARG A 120 -15.52 9.30 -2.79
C ARG A 120 -16.60 8.32 -3.26
N LYS A 121 -16.28 7.03 -3.39
CA LYS A 121 -17.18 5.97 -3.86
C LYS A 121 -17.68 6.16 -5.31
N MET A 122 -16.94 6.91 -6.13
CA MET A 122 -17.24 7.07 -7.56
C MET A 122 -16.73 5.87 -8.38
N VAL A 123 -15.76 5.15 -7.84
CA VAL A 123 -15.10 3.99 -8.47
C VAL A 123 -14.96 2.90 -7.42
N ASP A 124 -15.18 1.64 -7.80
CA ASP A 124 -14.96 0.51 -6.89
C ASP A 124 -13.46 0.13 -6.82
N ILE A 125 -12.99 -0.14 -5.61
CA ILE A 125 -11.64 -0.70 -5.38
C ILE A 125 -11.49 -2.07 -6.05
N GLN A 126 -12.57 -2.84 -6.19
CA GLN A 126 -12.54 -4.16 -6.81
C GLN A 126 -12.02 -4.11 -8.25
N GLU A 127 -12.43 -3.12 -9.03
CA GLU A 127 -12.03 -2.95 -10.43
C GLU A 127 -10.56 -2.51 -10.56
N ASN A 128 -10.00 -1.89 -9.53
CA ASN A 128 -8.68 -1.26 -9.55
C ASN A 128 -7.65 -1.99 -8.68
N LEU A 129 -8.04 -3.04 -7.95
CA LEU A 129 -7.15 -3.76 -7.04
C LEU A 129 -5.94 -4.35 -7.77
N ALA A 130 -6.18 -5.00 -8.93
CA ALA A 130 -5.11 -5.57 -9.74
C ALA A 130 -4.13 -4.48 -10.23
N LEU A 131 -4.66 -3.34 -10.69
CA LEU A 131 -3.86 -2.18 -11.07
C LEU A 131 -3.01 -1.68 -9.89
N PHE A 132 -3.59 -1.51 -8.69
CA PHE A 132 -2.82 -1.07 -7.52
C PHE A 132 -1.73 -2.06 -7.10
N VAL A 133 -1.94 -3.36 -7.24
CA VAL A 133 -0.90 -4.37 -7.02
C VAL A 133 0.20 -4.25 -8.07
N GLU A 134 -0.17 -4.04 -9.34
CA GLU A 134 0.80 -3.83 -10.42
C GLU A 134 1.63 -2.56 -10.22
N LEU A 135 1.02 -1.44 -9.81
CA LEU A 135 1.75 -0.21 -9.51
C LEU A 135 2.77 -0.39 -8.37
N GLN A 136 2.54 -1.33 -7.46
CA GLN A 136 3.49 -1.67 -6.40
C GLN A 136 4.73 -2.43 -6.90
N THR A 137 4.71 -2.95 -8.13
CA THR A 137 5.88 -3.59 -8.74
C THR A 137 6.85 -2.58 -9.34
N LEU A 138 6.40 -1.33 -9.52
CA LEU A 138 7.22 -0.27 -10.10
C LEU A 138 8.32 0.17 -9.12
N GLY A 139 9.47 0.55 -9.66
CA GLY A 139 10.67 0.94 -8.89
C GLY A 139 10.51 2.18 -8.00
N ASP A 140 9.36 2.87 -8.02
CA ASP A 140 9.09 4.07 -7.23
C ASP A 140 8.61 3.77 -5.80
N ARG A 141 9.46 4.02 -4.79
CA ARG A 141 9.15 3.79 -3.38
C ARG A 141 7.92 4.57 -2.90
N THR A 142 7.72 5.80 -3.36
CA THR A 142 6.59 6.65 -2.94
C THR A 142 5.28 6.09 -3.48
N LEU A 143 5.25 5.73 -4.76
CA LEU A 143 4.08 5.11 -5.38
C LEU A 143 3.73 3.77 -4.73
N ARG A 144 4.74 2.92 -4.46
CA ARG A 144 4.52 1.64 -3.77
C ARG A 144 3.87 1.83 -2.41
N LYS A 145 4.42 2.73 -1.57
CA LYS A 145 3.86 3.04 -0.24
C LYS A 145 2.42 3.56 -0.35
N LEU A 146 2.17 4.51 -1.26
CA LEU A 146 0.86 5.11 -1.47
C LEU A 146 -0.20 4.07 -1.84
N THR A 147 0.10 3.25 -2.85
CA THR A 147 -0.86 2.26 -3.38
C THR A 147 -1.08 1.11 -2.41
N PHE A 148 -0.03 0.61 -1.76
CA PHE A 148 -0.15 -0.39 -0.70
C PHE A 148 -1.00 0.13 0.46
N SER A 149 -0.67 1.31 0.99
CA SER A 149 -1.43 1.94 2.08
C SER A 149 -2.89 2.13 1.69
N HIS A 150 -3.17 2.60 0.46
CA HIS A 150 -4.55 2.76 0.00
C HIS A 150 -5.33 1.45 -0.02
N VAL A 151 -4.75 0.36 -0.53
CA VAL A 151 -5.41 -0.96 -0.57
C VAL A 151 -5.77 -1.41 0.83
N ILE A 152 -4.80 -1.39 1.76
CA ILE A 152 -5.01 -1.82 3.16
C ILE A 152 -6.08 -0.96 3.85
N HIS A 153 -5.98 0.36 3.74
CA HIS A 153 -6.94 1.27 4.37
C HIS A 153 -8.34 1.18 3.76
N SER A 154 -8.46 0.99 2.45
CA SER A 154 -9.76 0.84 1.77
C SER A 154 -10.47 -0.42 2.23
N ILE A 155 -9.76 -1.54 2.30
CA ILE A 155 -10.30 -2.81 2.77
C ILE A 155 -10.65 -2.73 4.26
N LYS A 156 -9.79 -2.15 5.09
CA LYS A 156 -10.07 -1.91 6.52
C LYS A 156 -11.31 -1.04 6.70
N ARG A 157 -11.40 0.09 5.98
CA ARG A 157 -12.54 1.03 6.05
C ARG A 157 -13.85 0.37 5.65
N MET A 158 -13.83 -0.45 4.59
CA MET A 158 -14.99 -1.20 4.15
C MET A 158 -15.52 -2.17 5.21
N ASN A 159 -14.64 -2.71 6.07
CA ASN A 159 -14.96 -3.65 7.13
C ASN A 159 -15.11 -3.02 8.52
N GLN A 160 -15.05 -1.68 8.65
CA GLN A 160 -15.09 -0.99 9.96
C GLN A 160 -16.41 -1.18 10.73
N LYS A 161 -17.55 -1.19 10.04
CA LYS A 161 -18.87 -1.30 10.68
C LYS A 161 -19.36 -2.74 10.75
N HIS A 162 -19.25 -3.44 9.63
CA HIS A 162 -19.59 -4.85 9.50
C HIS A 162 -18.65 -5.47 8.46
N LYS A 163 -18.41 -6.78 8.57
CA LYS A 163 -17.63 -7.51 7.56
C LYS A 163 -18.43 -7.59 6.26
N ASN A 164 -17.91 -7.01 5.18
CA ASN A 164 -18.54 -7.10 3.86
C ASN A 164 -18.05 -8.36 3.13
N GLU A 165 -18.61 -9.51 3.50
CA GLU A 165 -18.18 -10.82 3.00
C GLU A 165 -18.25 -10.94 1.47
N ALA A 166 -19.23 -10.31 0.82
CA ALA A 166 -19.33 -10.35 -0.65
C ALA A 166 -18.14 -9.64 -1.31
N LYS A 167 -17.83 -8.42 -0.89
CA LYS A 167 -16.68 -7.67 -1.42
C LYS A 167 -15.34 -8.29 -1.00
N ASN A 168 -15.21 -8.75 0.24
CA ASN A 168 -14.01 -9.44 0.71
C ASN A 168 -13.72 -10.67 -0.16
N ARG A 169 -14.73 -11.52 -0.42
CA ARG A 169 -14.55 -12.71 -1.27
C ARG A 169 -14.12 -12.35 -2.69
N ALA A 170 -14.62 -11.26 -3.26
CA ALA A 170 -14.22 -10.79 -4.58
C ALA A 170 -12.77 -10.29 -4.61
N LEU A 171 -12.37 -9.48 -3.62
CA LEU A 171 -10.99 -8.97 -3.52
C LEU A 171 -9.97 -10.07 -3.21
N GLN A 172 -10.32 -11.00 -2.31
CA GLN A 172 -9.53 -12.19 -2.02
C GLN A 172 -9.30 -13.02 -3.28
N LYS A 173 -10.35 -13.27 -4.09
CA LYS A 173 -10.23 -14.01 -5.35
C LYS A 173 -9.20 -13.37 -6.29
N ILE A 174 -9.20 -12.04 -6.40
CA ILE A 174 -8.22 -11.31 -7.23
C ILE A 174 -6.79 -11.55 -6.70
N LEU A 175 -6.56 -11.35 -5.40
CA LEU A 175 -5.23 -11.52 -4.80
C LEU A 175 -4.73 -12.97 -4.83
N PHE A 176 -5.62 -13.95 -4.67
CA PHE A 176 -5.25 -15.36 -4.78
C PHE A 176 -4.83 -15.73 -6.19
N VAL A 177 -5.53 -15.22 -7.21
CA VAL A 177 -5.12 -15.41 -8.61
C VAL A 177 -3.75 -14.77 -8.85
N LEU A 178 -3.55 -13.53 -8.40
CA LEU A 178 -2.26 -12.83 -8.57
C LEU A 178 -1.11 -13.51 -7.82
N LEU A 179 -1.37 -14.10 -6.66
CA LEU A 179 -0.38 -14.85 -5.87
C LEU A 179 0.09 -16.13 -6.58
N GLN A 180 -0.75 -16.72 -7.44
CA GLN A 180 -0.42 -17.94 -8.18
C GLN A 180 0.26 -17.66 -9.54
N GLN A 181 0.39 -16.40 -9.95
CA GLN A 181 1.02 -16.04 -11.21
C GLN A 181 2.53 -16.25 -11.19
N GLU A 182 3.11 -16.49 -12.37
CA GLU A 182 4.57 -16.63 -12.54
C GLU A 182 5.33 -15.31 -12.31
N ASP A 183 4.65 -14.16 -12.42
CA ASP A 183 5.24 -12.85 -12.14
C ASP A 183 5.54 -12.72 -10.64
N GLU A 184 6.80 -12.98 -10.28
CA GLU A 184 7.30 -12.93 -8.90
C GLU A 184 6.98 -11.61 -8.21
N ALA A 185 7.05 -10.47 -8.92
CA ALA A 185 6.83 -9.17 -8.30
C ALA A 185 5.35 -8.98 -7.91
N LYS A 186 4.41 -9.34 -8.80
CA LYS A 186 2.97 -9.27 -8.51
C LYS A 186 2.56 -10.28 -7.45
N ALA A 187 3.07 -11.51 -7.53
CA ALA A 187 2.79 -12.55 -6.55
C ALA A 187 3.33 -12.19 -5.16
N LYS A 188 4.55 -11.66 -5.06
CA LYS A 188 5.12 -11.15 -3.81
C LYS A 188 4.28 -10.02 -3.21
N ARG A 189 3.85 -9.04 -4.01
CA ARG A 189 3.00 -7.94 -3.51
C ARG A 189 1.62 -8.42 -3.06
N SER A 190 1.07 -9.43 -3.72
CA SER A 190 -0.19 -10.08 -3.32
C SER A 190 -0.04 -10.81 -1.99
N LEU A 191 1.05 -11.58 -1.80
CA LEU A 191 1.36 -12.23 -0.53
C LEU A 191 1.48 -11.22 0.62
N ILE A 192 2.28 -10.15 0.43
CA ILE A 192 2.46 -9.10 1.45
C ILE A 192 1.11 -8.48 1.84
N THR A 193 0.24 -8.22 0.86
CA THR A 193 -1.10 -7.65 1.12
C THR A 193 -1.97 -8.62 1.93
N LEU A 194 -1.95 -9.92 1.62
CA LEU A 194 -2.69 -10.94 2.37
C LEU A 194 -2.17 -11.09 3.81
N CYS A 195 -0.85 -11.19 3.97
CA CYS A 195 -0.19 -11.24 5.28
C CYS A 195 -0.58 -10.03 6.14
N GLU A 196 -0.56 -8.83 5.56
CA GLU A 196 -0.90 -7.59 6.25
C GLU A 196 -2.37 -7.53 6.68
N LEU A 197 -3.31 -7.90 5.80
CA LEU A 197 -4.73 -7.90 6.12
C LEU A 197 -5.10 -8.97 7.15
N HIS A 198 -4.44 -10.12 7.10
CA HIS A 198 -4.59 -11.19 8.09
C HIS A 198 -4.05 -10.74 9.46
N ARG A 199 -2.85 -10.15 9.49
CA ARG A 199 -2.23 -9.63 10.72
C ARG A 199 -3.08 -8.53 11.37
N ARG A 200 -3.67 -7.63 10.58
CA ARG A 200 -4.61 -6.59 11.07
C ARG A 200 -5.98 -7.13 11.47
N LYS A 201 -6.18 -8.45 11.44
CA LYS A 201 -7.44 -9.14 11.76
C LYS A 201 -8.64 -8.65 10.92
N VAL A 202 -8.37 -8.09 9.73
CA VAL A 202 -9.40 -7.62 8.78
C VAL A 202 -9.90 -8.81 7.97
N TRP A 203 -8.98 -9.57 7.38
CA TRP A 203 -9.26 -10.84 6.71
C TRP A 203 -8.75 -11.99 7.55
N PHE A 204 -9.45 -12.16 8.66
CA PHE A 204 -9.21 -13.24 9.58
C PHE A 204 -10.19 -14.36 9.31
N ASP A 205 -9.85 -15.22 8.34
CA ASP A 205 -10.68 -16.31 7.86
C ASP A 205 -9.83 -17.46 7.30
N GLU A 206 -10.43 -18.65 7.25
CA GLU A 206 -9.77 -19.87 6.77
C GLU A 206 -9.25 -19.72 5.33
N ARG A 207 -9.95 -19.01 4.45
CA ARG A 207 -9.53 -18.89 3.04
C ARG A 207 -8.23 -18.11 2.93
N THR A 208 -8.13 -16.99 3.66
CA THR A 208 -6.92 -16.17 3.72
C THR A 208 -5.76 -16.95 4.35
N ALA A 209 -6.01 -17.66 5.46
CA ALA A 209 -4.99 -18.49 6.11
C ALA A 209 -4.45 -19.58 5.17
N ASN A 210 -5.34 -20.35 4.54
CA ASN A 210 -4.95 -21.40 3.59
C ASN A 210 -4.25 -20.84 2.35
N ALA A 211 -4.60 -19.65 1.88
CA ALA A 211 -3.88 -19.00 0.78
C ALA A 211 -2.44 -18.62 1.16
N ILE A 212 -2.23 -18.07 2.37
CA ILE A 212 -0.89 -17.77 2.90
C ILE A 212 -0.07 -19.05 3.04
N CYS A 213 -0.64 -20.11 3.62
CA CYS A 213 0.05 -21.39 3.77
C CYS A 213 0.35 -22.04 2.40
N THR A 214 -0.57 -21.95 1.44
CA THR A 214 -0.32 -22.49 0.08
C THR A 214 0.84 -21.77 -0.61
N ALA A 215 1.11 -20.50 -0.28
CA ALA A 215 2.25 -19.76 -0.80
C ALA A 215 3.61 -20.35 -0.41
N CYS A 216 3.69 -21.16 0.66
CA CYS A 216 4.88 -21.92 1.02
C CYS A 216 5.27 -22.95 -0.05
N PHE A 217 4.37 -23.29 -0.98
CA PHE A 217 4.66 -24.21 -2.09
C PHE A 217 4.84 -23.51 -3.43
N HIS A 218 4.92 -22.18 -3.44
CA HIS A 218 5.10 -21.39 -4.67
C HIS A 218 6.38 -21.81 -5.41
N SER A 219 6.40 -21.63 -6.74
CA SER A 219 7.55 -21.98 -7.59
C SER A 219 8.78 -21.12 -7.30
N SER A 220 8.59 -19.81 -7.07
CA SER A 220 9.66 -18.90 -6.63
C SER A 220 10.06 -19.13 -5.17
N PRO A 221 11.35 -19.44 -4.88
CA PRO A 221 11.87 -19.59 -3.53
C PRO A 221 11.71 -18.32 -2.67
N ARG A 222 11.73 -17.12 -3.28
CA ARG A 222 11.59 -15.86 -2.52
C ARG A 222 10.21 -15.69 -1.92
N ILE A 223 9.17 -16.10 -2.64
CA ILE A 223 7.78 -16.06 -2.17
C ILE A 223 7.57 -17.13 -1.10
N MET A 224 8.12 -18.33 -1.32
CA MET A 224 8.12 -19.39 -0.33
C MET A 224 8.78 -18.95 0.99
N ILE A 225 10.01 -18.43 0.93
CA ILE A 225 10.72 -17.93 2.12
C ILE A 225 9.90 -16.85 2.81
N ALA A 226 9.34 -15.89 2.08
CA ALA A 226 8.51 -14.84 2.66
C ALA A 226 7.27 -15.40 3.38
N ALA A 227 6.61 -16.43 2.82
CA ALA A 227 5.48 -17.09 3.45
C ALA A 227 5.89 -17.89 4.69
N LEU A 228 6.96 -18.68 4.60
CA LEU A 228 7.50 -19.47 5.72
C LEU A 228 7.93 -18.55 6.88
N SER A 229 8.69 -17.51 6.59
CA SER A 229 9.11 -16.51 7.59
C SER A 229 7.91 -15.83 8.23
N PHE A 230 6.88 -15.47 7.45
CA PHE A 230 5.67 -14.87 8.01
C PHE A 230 4.94 -15.83 8.97
N LEU A 231 4.84 -17.12 8.64
CA LEU A 231 4.20 -18.11 9.51
C LEU A 231 4.98 -18.34 10.81
N LEU A 232 6.31 -18.40 10.72
CA LEU A 232 7.19 -18.62 11.88
C LEU A 232 7.27 -17.40 12.80
N ASP A 233 7.31 -16.21 12.22
CA ASP A 233 7.40 -14.96 12.98
C ASP A 233 6.03 -14.32 13.27
N TYR A 234 4.93 -15.01 12.95
CA TYR A 234 3.57 -14.47 13.08
C TYR A 234 3.30 -13.87 14.47
N GLU A 235 3.71 -14.59 15.53
CA GLU A 235 3.55 -14.16 16.92
C GLU A 235 4.46 -12.99 17.34
N LYS A 236 5.59 -12.79 16.65
CA LYS A 236 6.53 -11.68 16.94
C LYS A 236 6.11 -10.38 16.25
N ILE A 237 5.31 -10.47 15.20
CA ILE A 237 4.90 -9.33 14.36
C ILE A 237 3.57 -8.71 14.87
N GLU A 238 2.77 -9.42 15.69
CA GLU A 238 1.57 -8.86 16.32
C GLU A 238 1.86 -7.65 17.24
N ASP A 239 3.10 -7.52 17.75
CA ASP A 239 3.50 -6.50 18.74
C ASP A 239 3.75 -5.09 18.17
N GLY A 240 3.63 -4.89 16.85
CA GLY A 240 4.13 -3.69 16.15
C GLY A 240 3.13 -2.58 15.77
N GLU A 241 1.82 -2.76 15.90
CA GLU A 241 0.86 -1.85 15.26
C GLU A 241 -0.30 -1.37 16.14
N ASP A 242 -0.02 -0.35 16.96
CA ASP A 242 -1.04 0.68 17.21
C ASP A 242 -0.42 2.05 16.91
N ASP A 243 -0.97 2.72 15.90
CA ASP A 243 -0.77 4.13 15.54
C ASP A 243 0.68 4.60 15.38
N SER A 244 1.31 4.23 14.27
CA SER A 244 2.44 4.99 13.74
C SER A 244 2.34 5.07 12.23
N ASP A 245 1.73 6.14 11.73
CA ASP A 245 2.08 6.75 10.44
C ASP A 245 3.55 7.19 10.51
N GLU A 246 4.50 6.25 10.48
CA GLU A 246 5.91 6.56 10.29
C GLU A 246 6.57 5.55 9.35
N GLU A 247 7.36 6.12 8.46
CA GLU A 247 8.01 5.51 7.32
C GLU A 247 8.91 4.33 7.70
N SER A 248 8.47 3.09 7.43
CA SER A 248 9.40 1.97 7.31
C SER A 248 9.84 1.81 5.86
N GLY A 249 11.15 2.01 5.64
CA GLY A 249 11.85 1.45 4.50
C GLY A 249 12.05 -0.03 4.72
N GLU A 250 11.72 -0.82 3.70
CA GLU A 250 12.30 -2.15 3.56
C GLU A 250 13.77 -1.95 3.18
N ASP A 251 14.65 -2.05 4.17
CA ASP A 251 16.01 -2.59 4.09
C ASP A 251 16.54 -2.64 5.53
N ASP A 252 16.32 -3.75 6.21
CA ASP A 252 17.30 -4.33 7.16
C ASP A 252 16.82 -5.70 7.61
N VAL A 253 17.26 -6.73 6.87
CA VAL A 253 17.45 -8.05 7.43
C VAL A 253 18.73 -7.95 8.26
N ALA A 254 18.59 -8.02 9.59
CA ALA A 254 19.64 -7.95 10.61
C ALA A 254 19.97 -6.56 11.21
N SER A 255 19.15 -6.09 12.15
CA SER A 255 19.70 -5.50 13.38
C SER A 255 18.70 -5.38 14.53
N GLN A 256 19.11 -5.95 15.66
CA GLN A 256 18.85 -5.46 17.03
C GLN A 256 17.50 -5.77 17.66
N THR A 257 17.45 -6.96 18.26
CA THR A 257 16.97 -7.18 19.63
C THR A 257 17.48 -6.09 20.57
N SER A 258 16.77 -4.96 20.63
CA SER A 258 16.95 -3.97 21.69
C SER A 258 16.10 -4.39 22.88
N GLN A 259 16.55 -5.41 23.62
CA GLN A 259 16.19 -5.49 25.03
C GLN A 259 16.85 -4.30 25.74
N VAL A 260 16.15 -3.17 25.76
CA VAL A 260 16.59 -1.98 26.49
C VAL A 260 16.37 -2.25 27.97
N ILE A 261 17.36 -2.88 28.60
CA ILE A 261 17.44 -2.99 30.05
C ILE A 261 17.44 -1.56 30.60
N LEU A 262 16.42 -1.22 31.37
CA LEU A 262 16.29 0.09 32.03
C LEU A 262 17.38 0.21 33.11
N SER A 263 18.60 0.54 32.71
CA SER A 263 19.75 0.58 33.62
C SER A 263 19.61 1.75 34.61
N LYS A 264 19.94 1.48 35.88
CA LYS A 264 19.90 2.45 37.00
C LYS A 264 20.64 3.75 36.68
N GLU A 265 21.65 3.66 35.83
CA GLU A 265 22.45 4.77 35.32
C GLU A 265 21.68 5.73 34.39
N LEU A 266 20.80 5.22 33.52
CA LEU A 266 19.98 6.04 32.62
C LEU A 266 18.93 6.85 33.38
N VAL A 267 18.36 6.25 34.43
CA VAL A 267 17.43 6.92 35.34
C VAL A 267 18.15 8.07 36.08
N TYR A 268 19.35 7.81 36.60
CA TYR A 268 20.16 8.83 37.27
C TYR A 268 20.56 9.99 36.35
N LYS A 269 21.03 9.68 35.13
CA LYS A 269 21.40 10.69 34.11
C LYS A 269 20.21 11.55 33.68
N ALA A 270 18.99 11.01 33.65
CA ALA A 270 17.78 11.76 33.30
C ALA A 270 17.37 12.78 34.37
N HIS A 271 17.68 12.52 35.64
CA HIS A 271 17.31 13.40 36.74
C HIS A 271 18.42 14.41 37.11
N ASN A 272 19.69 13.97 37.07
CA ASN A 272 20.77 14.67 37.75
C ASN A 272 21.82 15.30 36.83
N LYS A 273 21.90 14.93 35.53
CA LYS A 273 22.94 15.45 34.60
C LYS A 273 22.38 16.22 33.39
N GLY A 274 22.85 17.47 33.24
CA GLY A 274 22.59 18.34 32.08
C GLY A 274 21.72 19.58 32.40
N THR A 275 21.48 20.40 31.38
CA THR A 275 20.60 21.59 31.47
C THR A 275 19.13 21.20 31.67
N SER A 276 18.29 22.12 32.14
CA SER A 276 16.85 21.88 32.38
C SER A 276 16.13 21.31 31.15
N ALA A 277 16.40 21.86 29.96
CA ALA A 277 15.87 21.37 28.68
C ALA A 277 16.35 19.94 28.33
N SER A 278 17.62 19.63 28.61
CA SER A 278 18.18 18.29 28.38
C SER A 278 17.57 17.24 29.32
N LYS A 279 17.36 17.59 30.59
CA LYS A 279 16.70 16.73 31.59
C LYS A 279 15.25 16.42 31.17
N LYS A 280 14.50 17.41 30.68
CA LYS A 280 13.13 17.21 30.18
C LYS A 280 13.07 16.21 29.01
N LYS A 281 13.97 16.32 28.03
CA LYS A 281 14.07 15.37 26.91
C LYS A 281 14.43 13.95 27.37
N LYS A 282 15.38 13.81 28.29
CA LYS A 282 15.80 12.51 28.84
C LYS A 282 14.69 11.84 29.65
N LYS A 283 13.94 12.60 30.45
CA LYS A 283 12.75 12.11 31.17
C LYS A 283 11.66 11.62 30.21
N ALA A 284 11.37 12.38 29.16
CA ALA A 284 10.40 11.97 28.14
C ALA A 284 10.80 10.66 27.43
N LYS A 285 12.09 10.47 27.13
CA LYS A 285 12.62 9.22 26.57
C LYS A 285 12.47 8.06 27.56
N LEU A 286 12.80 8.27 28.84
CA LEU A 286 12.67 7.25 29.88
C LEU A 286 11.21 6.81 30.08
N GLU A 287 10.26 7.77 30.07
CA GLU A 287 8.84 7.49 30.19
C GLU A 287 8.29 6.70 28.99
N ARG A 288 8.76 6.97 27.76
CA ARG A 288 8.42 6.13 26.59
C ARG A 288 8.90 4.69 26.76
N VAL A 289 10.14 4.50 27.23
CA VAL A 289 10.69 3.16 27.47
C VAL A 289 9.92 2.44 28.57
N ARG A 290 9.57 3.12 29.67
CA ARG A 290 8.75 2.54 30.75
C ARG A 290 7.35 2.13 30.29
N ARG A 291 6.69 2.94 29.47
CA ARG A 291 5.38 2.59 28.89
C ARG A 291 5.48 1.36 27.98
N SER A 292 6.55 1.27 27.19
CA SER A 292 6.81 0.10 26.33
C SER A 292 6.99 -1.18 27.17
N ILE A 293 7.81 -1.13 28.24
CA ILE A 293 8.01 -2.28 29.15
C ILE A 293 6.71 -2.68 29.85
N LYS A 294 5.94 -1.71 30.37
CA LYS A 294 4.66 -2.01 31.05
C LYS A 294 3.60 -2.57 30.09
N ARG A 295 3.63 -2.17 28.82
CA ARG A 295 2.81 -2.76 27.74
C ARG A 295 3.24 -4.21 27.51
N GLN A 296 4.53 -4.48 27.30
CA GLN A 296 5.06 -5.84 27.14
C GLN A 296 4.70 -6.76 28.32
N GLN A 297 4.76 -6.26 29.55
CA GLN A 297 4.38 -7.04 30.74
C GLN A 297 2.88 -7.39 30.76
N ARG A 298 1.98 -6.46 30.37
CA ARG A 298 0.53 -6.74 30.26
C ARG A 298 0.23 -7.76 29.16
N MET A 299 0.92 -7.67 28.02
CA MET A 299 0.76 -8.63 26.92
C MET A 299 1.29 -10.02 27.31
N SER A 300 2.36 -10.10 28.10
CA SER A 300 2.88 -11.39 28.59
C SER A 300 1.95 -12.12 29.54
N SER A 301 1.08 -11.40 30.27
CA SER A 301 0.01 -11.99 31.06
C SER A 301 -1.21 -12.42 30.25
N GLU A 302 -1.44 -11.83 29.07
CA GLU A 302 -2.53 -12.22 28.14
C GLU A 302 -2.14 -13.40 27.23
N ARG A 303 -0.84 -13.68 27.08
CA ARG A 303 -0.26 -14.81 26.32
C ARG A 303 -0.71 -16.22 26.76
N SER A 304 -1.39 -16.37 27.90
CA SER A 304 -1.92 -17.67 28.34
C SER A 304 -3.23 -18.07 27.65
N ASN A 305 -3.87 -17.17 26.89
CA ASN A 305 -5.06 -17.48 26.10
C ASN A 305 -4.70 -17.63 24.61
N SER A 306 -4.57 -18.90 24.17
CA SER A 306 -4.49 -19.39 22.78
C SER A 306 -3.65 -18.55 21.81
N SER A 307 -2.41 -18.98 21.54
CA SER A 307 -1.61 -18.37 20.49
C SER A 307 -2.29 -18.51 19.13
N TYR A 308 -2.46 -17.40 18.42
CA TYR A 308 -3.30 -17.27 17.23
C TYR A 308 -2.41 -17.17 15.98
N SER A 309 -2.40 -18.21 15.14
CA SER A 309 -1.59 -18.28 13.91
C SER A 309 -2.46 -18.71 12.72
N PRO A 310 -2.12 -18.32 11.47
CA PRO A 310 -2.74 -18.88 10.27
C PRO A 310 -2.75 -20.41 10.26
N LEU A 311 -1.72 -21.04 10.86
CA LEU A 311 -1.60 -22.50 10.97
C LEU A 311 -2.78 -23.15 11.70
N ASN A 312 -3.39 -22.45 12.66
CA ASN A 312 -4.54 -22.97 13.42
C ASN A 312 -5.84 -23.00 12.60
N HIS A 313 -5.87 -22.35 11.43
CA HIS A 313 -7.05 -22.24 10.56
C HIS A 313 -6.84 -22.98 9.22
N LEU A 314 -5.87 -23.89 9.18
CA LEU A 314 -5.67 -24.79 8.04
C LEU A 314 -6.85 -25.76 7.93
N ILE A 315 -7.32 -25.96 6.69
CA ILE A 315 -8.37 -26.95 6.41
C ILE A 315 -7.81 -28.38 6.53
N ASP A 316 -6.58 -28.58 6.04
CA ASP A 316 -5.89 -29.87 6.07
C ASP A 316 -4.45 -29.68 6.57
N ALA A 317 -4.29 -29.66 7.89
CA ALA A 317 -3.00 -29.50 8.54
C ALA A 317 -2.06 -30.68 8.27
N GLN A 318 -2.60 -31.91 8.19
CA GLN A 318 -1.81 -33.11 7.92
C GLN A 318 -1.27 -33.09 6.49
N GLY A 319 -2.13 -32.87 5.50
CA GLY A 319 -1.72 -32.80 4.10
C GLY A 319 -0.75 -31.65 3.83
N PHE A 320 -0.90 -30.52 4.55
CA PHE A 320 0.08 -29.44 4.53
C PHE A 320 1.48 -29.90 4.98
N ALA A 321 1.57 -30.57 6.14
CA ALA A 321 2.83 -31.09 6.68
C ALA A 321 3.46 -32.16 5.77
N GLU A 322 2.66 -33.11 5.26
CA GLU A 322 3.14 -34.15 4.35
C GLU A 322 3.70 -33.55 3.05
N LYS A 323 3.07 -32.50 2.54
CA LYS A 323 3.54 -31.80 1.32
C LYS A 323 4.82 -31.02 1.57
N LEU A 324 4.97 -30.37 2.72
CA LEU A 324 6.24 -29.72 3.11
C LEU A 324 7.36 -30.74 3.23
N PHE A 325 7.11 -31.86 3.91
CA PHE A 325 8.09 -32.93 4.09
C PHE A 325 8.49 -33.58 2.76
N SER A 326 7.52 -33.87 1.89
CA SER A 326 7.77 -34.42 0.56
C SER A 326 8.63 -33.49 -0.28
N ARG A 327 8.38 -32.17 -0.21
CA ARG A 327 9.19 -31.18 -0.91
C ARG A 327 10.60 -31.10 -0.35
N LEU A 328 10.77 -31.11 0.98
CA LEU A 328 12.08 -31.12 1.62
C LEU A 328 12.92 -32.34 1.22
N ARG A 329 12.29 -33.51 1.04
CA ARG A 329 12.98 -34.72 0.56
C ARG A 329 13.38 -34.65 -0.91
N ALA A 330 12.61 -33.96 -1.74
CA ALA A 330 12.82 -33.90 -3.19
C ALA A 330 13.69 -32.72 -3.65
N CYS A 331 13.74 -31.63 -2.87
CA CYS A 331 14.37 -30.37 -3.25
C CYS A 331 15.81 -30.26 -2.75
N ASN A 332 16.72 -29.84 -3.64
CA ASN A 332 18.09 -29.43 -3.30
C ASN A 332 18.15 -27.90 -3.06
N GLU A 333 17.16 -27.37 -2.34
CA GLU A 333 17.06 -25.94 -2.00
C GLU A 333 18.15 -25.55 -0.99
N ARG A 334 18.41 -24.24 -0.86
CA ARG A 334 19.42 -23.74 0.09
C ARG A 334 19.09 -24.21 1.51
N PHE A 335 20.13 -24.55 2.28
CA PHE A 335 20.01 -25.04 3.65
C PHE A 335 19.09 -24.20 4.54
N GLU A 336 19.12 -22.87 4.40
CA GLU A 336 18.24 -21.95 5.14
C GLU A 336 16.74 -22.19 4.87
N VAL A 337 16.37 -22.48 3.62
CA VAL A 337 14.98 -22.77 3.24
C VAL A 337 14.54 -24.10 3.84
N ASN A 338 15.42 -25.10 3.82
CA ASN A 338 15.17 -26.40 4.44
C ASN A 338 15.00 -26.26 5.96
N MET A 339 15.82 -25.44 6.62
CA MET A 339 15.69 -25.14 8.04
C MET A 339 14.35 -24.47 8.38
N LEU A 340 13.93 -23.46 7.61
CA LEU A 340 12.62 -22.82 7.80
C LEU A 340 11.48 -23.83 7.63
N THR A 341 11.59 -24.72 6.65
CA THR A 341 10.59 -25.75 6.36
C THR A 341 10.50 -26.80 7.47
N VAL A 342 11.61 -27.15 8.14
CA VAL A 342 11.63 -28.07 9.28
C VAL A 342 11.11 -27.42 10.57
N THR A 343 11.22 -26.09 10.67
CA THR A 343 10.83 -25.35 11.89
C THR A 343 9.32 -25.12 11.95
N ILE A 344 8.67 -25.03 10.79
CA ILE A 344 7.21 -25.09 10.65
C ILE A 344 6.74 -26.52 10.90
#